data_AF-A0A7C1SCY8-F1
#
_entry.id   AF-A0A7C1SCY8-F1
#
_cell.length_a   1.000
_cell.length_b   1.000
_cell.length_c   1.000
_cell.angle_alpha   90.00
_cell.angle_beta   90.00
_cell.angle_gamma   90.00
#
_symmetry.space_group_name_H-M   'P 1'
#
loop_
_entity.id
_entity.type
_entity.pdbx_description
1 polymer ?
#
loop_
_entity_poly.entity_id
_entity_poly.type
_entity_poly.pdbx_seq_one_letter_code
_entity_poly.pdbx_strand_id
1 'polypeptide(L)'
;MPAGLVVADDRDNNEKRELVSIADSDTNNSGSSDSTRDSSDEDDDSTDDDVSVDCMYENGTFYNCDNDDDEELEIEVEIREKIAKVEVEFNDKESKFTLETTDRDSIIDEIVKRMGLTREQVEDNIEFEDEREKIREKIERDRERFRMKEEIKMEFVAADGSIVKIERKVEVENGKVKIKVKRKITYLNGTVVEKIIIIEREGNETRMRAKLKVEGVDGLEVETELEIEDEFEGNETDLKAVMSNGRKALIKIMPDAASDIAIERLKALNFTKIELKEVRHRNEIKVAYKFEAKKEGKFLGIFKLKLKMSSLVDPETGEVLDTTKPWWAFLVSGEDSDQRVVFNDTIDVDEVQGTLEPVN
;
A
#
# COMPACT_ATOMS: atom_id res chain seq x y z
N MET A 1 -61.51 -6.87 31.56
CA MET A 1 -60.22 -7.46 31.97
C MET A 1 -59.13 -6.90 31.06
N PRO A 2 -58.24 -6.02 31.53
CA PRO A 2 -57.08 -5.61 30.74
C PRO A 2 -55.88 -6.49 31.08
N ALA A 3 -55.21 -7.00 30.03
CA ALA A 3 -53.96 -7.74 30.12
C ALA A 3 -52.80 -6.76 30.37
N GLY A 4 -52.02 -7.01 31.41
CA GLY A 4 -50.83 -6.23 31.75
C GLY A 4 -49.66 -6.59 30.83
N LEU A 5 -49.06 -5.57 30.23
CA LEU A 5 -47.81 -5.64 29.51
C LEU A 5 -46.66 -5.48 30.53
N VAL A 6 -45.86 -6.52 30.70
CA VAL A 6 -44.68 -6.52 31.57
C VAL A 6 -43.50 -5.97 30.76
N VAL A 7 -42.99 -4.82 31.16
CA VAL A 7 -41.73 -4.26 30.66
C VAL A 7 -40.59 -4.93 31.43
N ALA A 8 -39.72 -5.63 30.73
CA ALA A 8 -38.47 -6.14 31.29
C ALA A 8 -37.41 -5.04 31.22
N ASP A 9 -36.88 -4.68 32.38
CA ASP A 9 -35.70 -3.84 32.60
C ASP A 9 -34.45 -4.62 32.19
N ASP A 10 -33.80 -4.21 31.10
CA ASP A 10 -32.49 -4.74 30.72
C ASP A 10 -31.39 -4.05 31.53
N ARG A 11 -30.79 -4.87 32.39
CA ARG A 11 -29.71 -4.52 33.31
C ARG A 11 -28.39 -4.23 32.61
N ASP A 12 -27.73 -3.21 33.13
CA ASP A 12 -26.31 -2.89 33.08
C ASP A 12 -25.38 -4.08 32.79
N ASN A 13 -24.70 -4.04 31.65
CA ASN A 13 -23.52 -4.86 31.38
C ASN A 13 -22.30 -3.94 31.21
N ASN A 14 -21.79 -3.47 32.35
CA ASN A 14 -20.56 -2.70 32.45
C ASN A 14 -19.38 -3.68 32.56
N GLU A 15 -18.91 -4.18 31.42
CA GLU A 15 -17.65 -4.92 31.35
C GLU A 15 -16.47 -3.95 31.48
N LYS A 16 -15.86 -3.99 32.67
CA LYS A 16 -14.52 -3.46 32.94
C LYS A 16 -13.52 -4.02 31.92
N ARG A 17 -13.10 -3.21 30.97
CA ARG A 17 -11.85 -3.43 30.22
C ARG A 17 -10.68 -2.92 31.07
N GLU A 18 -9.89 -3.84 31.60
CA GLU A 18 -8.59 -3.52 32.18
C GLU A 18 -7.67 -2.96 31.08
N LEU A 19 -7.20 -1.73 31.31
CA LEU A 19 -6.16 -1.09 30.53
C LEU A 19 -4.82 -1.77 30.84
N VAL A 20 -4.36 -2.62 29.91
CA VAL A 20 -2.95 -3.05 29.89
C VAL A 20 -2.14 -1.91 29.27
N SER A 21 -1.57 -1.08 30.13
CA SER A 21 -0.55 -0.09 29.75
C SER A 21 0.73 -0.84 29.39
N ILE A 22 1.00 -1.00 28.10
CA ILE A 22 2.31 -1.39 27.59
C ILE A 22 3.17 -0.12 27.64
N ALA A 23 4.13 -0.11 28.56
CA ALA A 23 5.13 0.94 28.64
C ALA A 23 6.07 0.82 27.44
N ASP A 24 6.12 1.87 26.63
CA ASP A 24 7.13 2.07 25.61
C ASP A 24 8.50 2.18 26.28
N SER A 25 9.33 1.15 26.06
CA SER A 25 10.73 1.17 26.43
C SER A 25 11.51 1.98 25.39
N ASP A 26 12.07 3.09 25.86
CA ASP A 26 13.06 3.92 25.19
C ASP A 26 14.12 3.10 24.45
N THR A 27 14.18 3.22 23.13
CA THR A 27 15.35 2.83 22.34
C THR A 27 16.08 4.08 21.88
N ASN A 28 17.06 4.47 22.70
CA ASN A 28 18.14 5.37 22.34
C ASN A 28 18.93 4.77 21.16
N ASN A 29 18.65 5.23 19.94
CA ASN A 29 19.53 4.98 18.80
C ASN A 29 20.44 6.20 18.60
N SER A 30 21.48 6.26 19.43
CA SER A 30 22.58 7.20 19.28
C SER A 30 23.60 6.64 18.30
N GLY A 31 23.75 7.32 17.17
CA GLY A 31 25.02 7.47 16.45
C GLY A 31 25.58 6.24 15.75
N SER A 32 25.75 6.35 14.43
CA SER A 32 27.11 6.36 13.89
C SER A 32 27.09 6.99 12.51
N SER A 33 27.84 8.07 12.39
CA SER A 33 28.45 8.52 11.15
C SER A 33 29.28 7.38 10.57
N ASP A 34 29.04 6.96 9.33
CA ASP A 34 30.08 6.28 8.59
C ASP A 34 30.34 6.92 7.23
N SER A 35 31.60 7.31 7.17
CA SER A 35 32.47 7.80 6.13
C SER A 35 32.26 7.17 4.76
N THR A 36 32.30 8.06 3.77
CA THR A 36 32.93 7.86 2.47
C THR A 36 34.07 6.83 2.48
N ARG A 37 33.93 5.76 1.69
CA ARG A 37 35.08 5.01 1.15
C ARG A 37 34.92 4.85 -0.35
N ASP A 38 35.56 5.80 -1.01
CA ASP A 38 36.07 5.76 -2.37
C ASP A 38 37.21 4.72 -2.38
N SER A 39 37.06 3.67 -3.17
CA SER A 39 38.08 2.65 -3.41
C SER A 39 38.02 2.28 -4.88
N SER A 40 38.82 3.01 -5.63
CA SER A 40 39.45 2.60 -6.88
C SER A 40 40.36 1.39 -6.65
N ASP A 41 40.10 0.30 -7.35
CA ASP A 41 41.05 -0.79 -7.63
C ASP A 41 40.89 -1.02 -9.14
N GLU A 42 41.68 -0.40 -10.04
CA GLU A 42 43.10 -0.61 -10.32
C GLU A 42 43.45 -2.07 -10.60
N ASP A 43 43.42 -2.36 -11.91
CA ASP A 43 44.08 -3.47 -12.58
C ASP A 43 45.59 -3.46 -12.29
N ASP A 44 46.13 -4.57 -11.78
CA ASP A 44 47.56 -4.91 -11.73
C ASP A 44 47.60 -6.46 -11.75
N ASP A 45 47.61 -7.14 -12.90
CA ASP A 45 48.73 -7.37 -13.84
C ASP A 45 50.09 -7.56 -13.17
N SER A 46 50.82 -8.58 -13.65
CA SER A 46 52.14 -9.06 -13.22
C SER A 46 52.20 -9.77 -11.84
N THR A 47 52.82 -10.94 -11.69
CA THR A 47 53.93 -11.51 -12.44
C THR A 47 53.96 -13.02 -12.23
N ASP A 48 54.12 -13.75 -13.32
CA ASP A 48 54.67 -15.10 -13.34
C ASP A 48 56.02 -15.10 -12.60
N ASP A 49 56.09 -15.77 -11.45
CA ASP A 49 57.34 -16.28 -10.92
C ASP A 49 57.14 -17.76 -10.56
N ASP A 50 57.34 -18.59 -11.58
CA ASP A 50 57.70 -20.00 -11.49
C ASP A 50 58.97 -20.15 -10.63
N VAL A 51 58.80 -20.11 -9.31
CA VAL A 51 59.84 -20.55 -8.39
C VAL A 51 59.76 -22.07 -8.31
N SER A 52 60.42 -22.70 -9.29
CA SER A 52 60.88 -24.08 -9.21
C SER A 52 61.59 -24.30 -7.87
N VAL A 53 60.88 -24.87 -6.91
CA VAL A 53 61.44 -25.34 -5.65
C VAL A 53 62.28 -26.56 -5.98
N ASP A 54 63.55 -26.28 -6.27
CA ASP A 54 64.62 -27.26 -6.38
C ASP A 54 64.79 -27.89 -4.98
N CYS A 55 64.32 -29.12 -4.84
CA CYS A 55 64.46 -29.92 -3.62
C CYS A 55 65.96 -30.12 -3.32
N MET A 56 66.56 -29.20 -2.56
CA MET A 56 67.97 -29.28 -2.20
C MET A 56 68.23 -30.48 -1.29
N TYR A 57 69.01 -31.41 -1.83
CA TYR A 57 69.70 -32.48 -1.11
C TYR A 57 70.85 -31.89 -0.28
N GLU A 58 70.64 -31.69 1.02
CA GLU A 58 71.74 -31.63 1.98
C GLU A 58 71.46 -32.57 3.17
N ASN A 59 72.41 -33.47 3.43
CA ASN A 59 72.54 -34.39 4.58
C ASN A 59 71.87 -35.77 4.57
N GLY A 60 71.51 -36.33 3.40
CA GLY A 60 71.43 -37.79 3.25
C GLY A 60 70.35 -38.52 4.07
N THR A 61 69.34 -37.81 4.57
CA THR A 61 68.11 -38.41 5.10
C THR A 61 67.02 -38.33 4.03
N PHE A 62 66.62 -39.49 3.50
CA PHE A 62 65.47 -39.63 2.62
C PHE A 62 64.20 -39.24 3.42
N TYR A 63 63.59 -38.09 3.13
CA TYR A 63 62.24 -37.81 3.61
C TYR A 63 61.29 -38.57 2.68
N ASN A 64 60.55 -39.53 3.24
CA ASN A 64 59.42 -40.16 2.54
C ASN A 64 58.34 -39.09 2.40
N CYS A 65 58.15 -38.57 1.19
CA CYS A 65 57.16 -37.54 0.85
C CYS A 65 55.87 -38.15 0.27
N ASP A 66 55.57 -39.41 0.57
CA ASP A 66 54.47 -40.18 -0.02
C ASP A 66 53.52 -40.73 1.06
N ASN A 67 53.20 -39.92 2.06
CA ASN A 67 52.01 -40.17 2.88
C ASN A 67 50.97 -39.11 2.48
N ASP A 68 50.40 -39.28 1.29
CA ASP A 68 49.18 -38.62 0.81
C ASP A 68 47.94 -39.18 1.54
N ASP A 69 48.07 -39.41 2.85
CA ASP A 69 46.93 -39.64 3.73
C ASP A 69 46.49 -38.24 4.19
N ASP A 70 45.94 -37.45 3.26
CA ASP A 70 45.29 -36.18 3.58
C ASP A 70 44.11 -36.49 4.51
N GLU A 71 44.33 -36.34 5.82
CA GLU A 71 43.29 -36.55 6.81
C GLU A 71 42.19 -35.49 6.60
N GLU A 72 41.10 -35.86 5.92
CA GLU A 72 39.92 -35.02 5.74
C GLU A 72 39.26 -34.79 7.11
N LEU A 73 39.31 -33.55 7.59
CA LEU A 73 38.60 -33.09 8.78
C LEU A 73 37.42 -32.24 8.31
N GLU A 74 36.21 -32.62 8.69
CA GLU A 74 35.00 -31.84 8.40
C GLU A 74 34.24 -31.57 9.71
N ILE A 75 33.86 -30.32 9.93
CA ILE A 75 33.14 -29.89 11.14
C ILE A 75 31.92 -29.09 10.73
N GLU A 76 30.74 -29.66 10.96
CA GLU A 76 29.47 -28.97 10.75
C GLU A 76 28.88 -28.51 12.08
N VAL A 77 28.45 -27.25 12.16
CA VAL A 77 27.78 -26.70 13.33
C VAL A 77 26.42 -26.13 12.98
N GLU A 78 25.37 -26.71 13.55
CA GLU A 78 23.99 -26.27 13.42
C GLU A 78 23.53 -25.57 14.71
N ILE A 79 23.18 -24.27 14.62
CA ILE A 79 22.73 -23.49 15.79
C ILE A 79 21.21 -23.35 15.79
N ARG A 80 20.55 -23.84 16.86
CA ARG A 80 19.10 -23.71 17.08
C ARG A 80 18.78 -23.31 18.51
N GLU A 81 17.96 -22.27 18.69
CA GLU A 81 17.36 -21.89 19.99
C GLU A 81 18.34 -21.86 21.19
N LYS A 82 19.56 -21.35 20.98
CA LYS A 82 20.66 -21.27 21.96
C LYS A 82 21.49 -22.55 22.19
N ILE A 83 21.24 -23.58 21.40
CA ILE A 83 21.96 -24.85 21.42
C ILE A 83 22.71 -24.98 20.09
N ALA A 84 23.99 -25.32 20.14
CA ALA A 84 24.75 -25.73 18.96
C ALA A 84 24.85 -27.25 18.93
N LYS A 85 24.44 -27.86 17.82
CA LYS A 85 24.76 -29.25 17.50
C LYS A 85 26.04 -29.25 16.68
N VAL A 86 27.00 -30.04 17.08
CA VAL A 86 28.29 -30.17 16.41
C VAL A 86 28.44 -31.60 15.91
N GLU A 87 28.76 -31.73 14.64
CA GLU A 87 29.09 -32.98 13.96
C GLU A 87 30.52 -32.86 13.46
N VAL A 88 31.38 -33.79 13.86
CA VAL A 88 32.81 -33.81 13.49
C VAL A 88 33.10 -35.14 12.82
N GLU A 89 33.63 -35.11 11.60
CA GLU A 89 34.16 -36.26 10.89
C GLU A 89 35.69 -36.13 10.80
N PHE A 90 36.40 -37.10 11.37
CA PHE A 90 37.86 -37.11 11.39
C PHE A 90 38.39 -38.53 11.32
N ASN A 91 39.17 -38.86 10.30
CA ASN A 91 39.76 -40.19 10.11
C ASN A 91 38.71 -41.33 10.15
N ASP A 92 37.67 -41.22 9.31
CA ASP A 92 36.53 -42.14 9.22
C ASP A 92 35.72 -42.30 10.53
N LYS A 93 35.88 -41.38 11.49
CA LYS A 93 35.13 -41.39 12.75
C LYS A 93 34.24 -40.16 12.85
N GLU A 94 32.95 -40.43 13.02
CA GLU A 94 31.93 -39.43 13.24
C GLU A 94 31.67 -39.23 14.74
N SER A 95 31.66 -37.98 15.18
CA SER A 95 31.35 -37.58 16.56
C SER A 95 30.27 -36.51 16.60
N LYS A 96 29.20 -36.77 17.34
CA LYS A 96 28.05 -35.87 17.49
C LYS A 96 27.88 -35.43 18.94
N PHE A 97 27.78 -34.12 19.17
CA PHE A 97 27.47 -33.59 20.50
C PHE A 97 26.72 -32.26 20.45
N THR A 98 26.21 -31.85 21.61
CA THR A 98 25.46 -30.60 21.77
C THR A 98 26.13 -29.69 22.79
N LEU A 99 26.06 -28.39 22.55
CA LEU A 99 26.62 -27.34 23.40
C LEU A 99 25.53 -26.31 23.72
N GLU A 100 25.45 -25.86 24.98
CA GLU A 100 24.51 -24.81 25.43
C GLU A 100 25.06 -23.40 25.22
N THR A 101 25.75 -23.18 24.10
CA THR A 101 26.30 -21.88 23.70
C THR A 101 26.09 -21.68 22.21
N THR A 102 25.98 -20.41 21.81
CA THR A 102 25.93 -19.96 20.41
C THR A 102 27.10 -19.07 20.04
N ASP A 103 27.98 -18.80 21.01
CA ASP A 103 29.16 -18.00 20.79
C ASP A 103 30.19 -18.81 20.02
N ARG A 104 30.63 -18.29 18.87
CA ARG A 104 31.50 -18.99 17.92
C ARG A 104 32.79 -19.45 18.58
N ASP A 105 33.44 -18.56 19.32
CA ASP A 105 34.70 -18.85 20.01
C ASP A 105 34.51 -19.94 21.08
N SER A 106 33.42 -19.84 21.85
CA SER A 106 33.08 -20.84 22.87
C SER A 106 32.82 -22.24 22.28
N ILE A 107 32.24 -22.30 21.09
CA ILE A 107 32.03 -23.58 20.37
C ILE A 107 33.37 -24.16 19.92
N ILE A 108 34.21 -23.36 19.29
CA ILE A 108 35.54 -23.76 18.81
C ILE A 108 36.41 -24.28 19.97
N ASP A 109 36.46 -23.55 21.09
CA ASP A 109 37.25 -23.94 22.25
C ASP A 109 36.80 -25.29 22.83
N GLU A 110 35.49 -25.57 22.83
CA GLU A 110 34.96 -26.84 23.34
C GLU A 110 35.21 -28.01 22.36
N ILE A 111 35.23 -27.74 21.05
CA ILE A 111 35.65 -28.73 20.03
C ILE A 111 37.13 -29.07 20.19
N VAL A 112 38.00 -28.05 20.25
CA VAL A 112 39.45 -28.19 20.47
C VAL A 112 39.72 -29.03 21.72
N LYS A 113 39.02 -28.74 22.81
CA LYS A 113 39.18 -29.44 24.09
C LYS A 113 38.72 -30.90 24.04
N ARG A 114 37.65 -31.23 23.30
CA ARG A 114 37.11 -32.61 23.23
C ARG A 114 37.84 -33.48 22.23
N MET A 115 38.21 -32.92 21.09
CA MET A 115 38.81 -33.65 19.97
C MET A 115 40.34 -33.65 20.02
N GLY A 116 40.95 -32.74 20.81
CA GLY A 116 42.41 -32.61 20.90
C GLY A 116 43.04 -32.01 19.63
N LEU A 117 42.24 -31.31 18.83
CA LEU A 117 42.67 -30.63 17.61
C LEU A 117 43.29 -29.27 17.94
N THR A 118 44.07 -28.72 17.01
CA THR A 118 44.49 -27.32 17.12
C THR A 118 43.35 -26.38 16.73
N ARG A 119 43.39 -25.16 17.27
CA ARG A 119 42.37 -24.15 16.97
C ARG A 119 42.32 -23.79 15.47
N GLU A 120 43.49 -23.67 14.84
CA GLU A 120 43.61 -23.39 13.40
C GLU A 120 42.92 -24.49 12.57
N GLN A 121 43.18 -25.77 12.87
CA GLN A 121 42.51 -26.88 12.19
C GLN A 121 40.98 -26.84 12.31
N VAL A 122 40.46 -26.45 13.47
CA VAL A 122 39.01 -26.31 13.67
C VAL A 122 38.48 -25.11 12.88
N GLU A 123 39.15 -23.96 12.96
CA GLU A 123 38.70 -22.73 12.26
C GLU A 123 38.70 -22.87 10.74
N ASP A 124 39.66 -23.62 10.18
CA ASP A 124 39.78 -23.83 8.73
C ASP A 124 38.74 -24.81 8.17
N ASN A 125 38.20 -25.70 9.02
CA ASN A 125 37.30 -26.79 8.59
C ASN A 125 35.88 -26.69 9.17
N ILE A 126 35.56 -25.61 9.89
CA ILE A 126 34.24 -25.42 10.53
C ILE A 126 33.28 -24.65 9.62
N GLU A 127 32.19 -25.30 9.25
CA GLU A 127 31.06 -24.68 8.57
C GLU A 127 29.91 -24.43 9.56
N PHE A 128 29.54 -23.15 9.72
CA PHE A 128 28.41 -22.75 10.55
C PHE A 128 27.15 -22.62 9.68
N GLU A 129 26.18 -23.50 9.89
CA GLU A 129 24.85 -23.35 9.31
C GLU A 129 23.91 -22.63 10.29
N ASP A 130 23.70 -21.31 10.09
CA ASP A 130 22.66 -20.58 10.83
C ASP A 130 21.30 -20.79 10.13
N GLU A 131 20.44 -21.62 10.74
CA GLU A 131 19.07 -21.83 10.27
C GLU A 131 18.28 -20.52 10.11
N ARG A 132 18.63 -19.47 10.86
CA ARG A 132 17.96 -18.17 10.76
C ARG A 132 18.16 -17.54 9.40
N GLU A 133 19.32 -17.71 8.79
CA GLU A 133 19.62 -17.17 7.46
C GLU A 133 18.86 -17.94 6.38
N LYS A 134 18.85 -19.28 6.45
CA LYS A 134 18.04 -20.14 5.58
C LYS A 134 16.54 -19.82 5.71
N ILE A 135 16.05 -19.57 6.93
CA ILE A 135 14.66 -19.16 7.18
C ILE A 135 14.40 -17.76 6.60
N ARG A 136 15.33 -16.82 6.76
CA ARG A 136 15.20 -15.46 6.21
C ARG A 136 15.10 -15.47 4.69
N GLU A 137 15.99 -16.18 4.01
CA GLU A 137 15.91 -16.35 2.54
C GLU A 137 14.61 -17.02 2.10
N LYS A 138 14.16 -18.04 2.84
CA LYS A 138 12.92 -18.74 2.51
C LYS A 138 11.71 -17.83 2.68
N ILE A 139 11.66 -17.05 3.76
CA ILE A 139 10.63 -16.03 3.99
C ILE A 139 10.66 -14.99 2.87
N GLU A 140 11.84 -14.56 2.42
CA GLU A 140 11.99 -13.59 1.34
C GLU A 140 11.49 -14.14 -0.01
N ARG A 141 11.89 -15.37 -0.35
CA ARG A 141 11.37 -16.10 -1.53
C ARG A 141 9.86 -16.33 -1.48
N ASP A 142 9.32 -16.67 -0.31
CA ASP A 142 7.89 -16.88 -0.13
C ASP A 142 7.12 -15.55 -0.18
N ARG A 143 7.73 -14.45 0.30
CA ARG A 143 7.18 -13.10 0.20
C ARG A 143 7.12 -12.61 -1.25
N GLU A 144 8.11 -12.94 -2.07
CA GLU A 144 8.07 -12.67 -3.52
C GLU A 144 7.01 -13.50 -4.25
N ARG A 145 6.76 -14.73 -3.78
CA ARG A 145 5.77 -15.63 -4.40
C ARG A 145 4.34 -15.40 -3.93
N PHE A 146 4.11 -14.59 -2.90
CA PHE A 146 2.78 -14.41 -2.33
C PHE A 146 1.89 -13.56 -3.25
N ARG A 147 1.32 -14.20 -4.27
CA ARG A 147 0.23 -13.68 -5.08
C ARG A 147 -1.09 -13.98 -4.39
N MET A 148 -1.53 -13.08 -3.53
CA MET A 148 -2.86 -13.20 -2.94
C MET A 148 -3.90 -12.68 -3.92
N LYS A 149 -4.91 -13.50 -4.22
CA LYS A 149 -6.10 -13.09 -4.97
C LYS A 149 -7.32 -13.41 -4.12
N GLU A 150 -8.00 -12.37 -3.65
CA GLU A 150 -9.26 -12.49 -2.94
C GLU A 150 -10.37 -11.90 -3.81
N GLU A 151 -11.49 -12.62 -3.94
CA GLU A 151 -12.64 -12.19 -4.73
C GLU A 151 -13.90 -12.38 -3.89
N ILE A 152 -14.58 -11.27 -3.59
CA ILE A 152 -15.83 -11.24 -2.83
C ILE A 152 -16.94 -10.76 -3.77
N LYS A 153 -18.03 -11.51 -3.84
CA LYS A 153 -19.23 -11.16 -4.59
C LYS A 153 -20.42 -11.08 -3.65
N MET A 154 -21.11 -9.95 -3.66
CA MET A 154 -22.31 -9.71 -2.86
C MET A 154 -23.43 -9.23 -3.77
N GLU A 155 -24.65 -9.66 -3.48
CA GLU A 155 -25.87 -9.21 -4.17
C GLU A 155 -26.97 -9.02 -3.12
N PHE A 156 -27.60 -7.85 -3.14
CA PHE A 156 -28.70 -7.53 -2.24
C PHE A 156 -29.72 -6.58 -2.91
N VAL A 157 -30.89 -6.48 -2.30
CA VAL A 157 -31.96 -5.57 -2.74
C VAL A 157 -32.00 -4.40 -1.77
N ALA A 158 -31.88 -3.19 -2.29
CA ALA A 158 -31.96 -1.96 -1.51
C ALA A 158 -33.41 -1.61 -1.14
N ALA A 159 -33.60 -0.67 -0.22
CA ALA A 159 -34.93 -0.28 0.28
C ALA A 159 -35.86 0.30 -0.80
N ASP A 160 -35.29 0.86 -1.86
CA ASP A 160 -35.98 1.37 -3.05
C ASP A 160 -36.35 0.27 -4.07
N GLY A 161 -35.99 -0.99 -3.79
CA GLY A 161 -36.20 -2.14 -4.67
C GLY A 161 -35.10 -2.36 -5.72
N SER A 162 -34.08 -1.51 -5.76
CA SER A 162 -32.95 -1.65 -6.68
C SER A 162 -32.08 -2.85 -6.31
N ILE A 163 -31.55 -3.56 -7.30
CA ILE A 163 -30.62 -4.68 -7.09
C ILE A 163 -29.19 -4.16 -7.15
N VAL A 164 -28.43 -4.37 -6.09
CA VAL A 164 -27.02 -3.95 -5.98
C VAL A 164 -26.13 -5.19 -6.00
N LYS A 165 -25.23 -5.25 -6.98
CA LYS A 165 -24.17 -6.26 -7.07
C LYS A 165 -22.82 -5.61 -6.80
N ILE A 166 -22.05 -6.14 -5.86
CA ILE A 166 -20.72 -5.67 -5.51
C ILE A 166 -19.73 -6.80 -5.75
N GLU A 167 -18.72 -6.54 -6.57
CA GLU A 167 -17.59 -7.44 -6.83
C GLU A 167 -16.31 -6.75 -6.38
N ARG A 168 -15.70 -7.25 -5.30
CA ARG A 168 -14.43 -6.77 -4.77
C ARG A 168 -13.34 -7.79 -5.11
N LYS A 169 -12.31 -7.35 -5.81
CA LYS A 169 -11.12 -8.14 -6.14
C LYS A 169 -9.90 -7.49 -5.53
N VAL A 170 -9.19 -8.22 -4.67
CA VAL A 170 -7.92 -7.80 -4.09
C VAL A 170 -6.82 -8.62 -4.74
N GLU A 171 -5.86 -7.97 -5.37
CA GLU A 171 -4.67 -8.57 -5.95
C GLU A 171 -3.45 -8.01 -5.24
N VAL A 172 -2.67 -8.86 -4.57
CA VAL A 172 -1.38 -8.51 -3.97
C VAL A 172 -0.28 -9.15 -4.81
N GLU A 173 0.60 -8.35 -5.39
CA GLU A 173 1.73 -8.81 -6.19
C GLU A 173 2.96 -7.94 -5.95
N ASN A 174 4.08 -8.53 -5.51
CA ASN A 174 5.36 -7.83 -5.26
C ASN A 174 5.23 -6.61 -4.33
N GLY A 175 4.43 -6.74 -3.25
CA GLY A 175 4.16 -5.63 -2.32
C GLY A 175 3.27 -4.51 -2.89
N LYS A 176 2.75 -4.66 -4.11
CA LYS A 176 1.70 -3.80 -4.66
C LYS A 176 0.35 -4.42 -4.37
N VAL A 177 -0.55 -3.65 -3.76
CA VAL A 177 -1.93 -4.05 -3.49
C VAL A 177 -2.84 -3.31 -4.47
N LYS A 178 -3.59 -4.07 -5.26
CA LYS A 178 -4.59 -3.55 -6.18
C LYS A 178 -5.97 -4.03 -5.74
N ILE A 179 -6.78 -3.11 -5.27
CA ILE A 179 -8.17 -3.36 -4.88
C ILE A 179 -9.06 -2.83 -6.01
N LYS A 180 -9.85 -3.70 -6.62
CA LYS A 180 -10.86 -3.33 -7.62
C LYS A 180 -12.24 -3.61 -7.05
N VAL A 181 -13.03 -2.57 -6.84
CA VAL A 181 -14.44 -2.66 -6.42
C VAL A 181 -15.32 -2.28 -7.59
N LYS A 182 -16.11 -3.22 -8.08
CA LYS A 182 -17.11 -3.04 -9.14
C LYS A 182 -18.49 -3.11 -8.50
N ARG A 183 -19.21 -1.99 -8.49
CA ARG A 183 -20.59 -1.86 -8.00
C ARG A 183 -21.52 -1.67 -9.18
N LYS A 184 -22.49 -2.56 -9.34
CA LYS A 184 -23.51 -2.51 -10.38
C LYS A 184 -24.88 -2.37 -9.73
N ILE A 185 -25.55 -1.26 -9.99
CA ILE A 185 -26.90 -0.97 -9.48
C ILE A 185 -27.87 -1.13 -10.65
N THR A 186 -28.91 -1.92 -10.45
CA THR A 186 -30.01 -2.11 -11.41
C THR A 186 -31.29 -1.59 -10.78
N TYR A 187 -31.77 -0.46 -11.29
CA TYR A 187 -32.99 0.18 -10.81
C TYR A 187 -34.25 -0.52 -11.33
N LEU A 188 -35.40 -0.25 -10.70
CA LEU A 188 -36.70 -0.81 -11.09
C LEU A 188 -37.12 -0.46 -12.54
N ASN A 189 -36.66 0.68 -13.07
CA ASN A 189 -36.91 1.09 -14.44
C ASN A 189 -36.02 0.35 -15.47
N GLY A 190 -35.14 -0.54 -15.03
CA GLY A 190 -34.20 -1.28 -15.88
C GLY A 190 -32.90 -0.53 -16.20
N THR A 191 -32.74 0.71 -15.73
CA THR A 191 -31.49 1.45 -15.85
C THR A 191 -30.40 0.76 -15.02
N VAL A 192 -29.23 0.61 -15.62
CA VAL A 192 -28.07 -0.03 -14.99
C VAL A 192 -26.96 1.00 -14.88
N VAL A 193 -26.45 1.20 -13.67
CA VAL A 193 -25.28 2.04 -13.40
C VAL A 193 -24.16 1.15 -12.89
N GLU A 194 -23.01 1.20 -13.56
CA GLU A 194 -21.81 0.48 -13.13
C GLU A 194 -20.70 1.45 -12.73
N LYS A 195 -20.12 1.20 -11.56
CA LYS A 195 -19.09 2.01 -10.93
C LYS A 195 -17.90 1.14 -10.58
N ILE A 196 -16.74 1.47 -11.12
CA ILE A 196 -15.50 0.75 -10.89
C ILE A 196 -14.55 1.67 -10.14
N ILE A 197 -14.18 1.27 -8.93
CA ILE A 197 -13.18 1.93 -8.09
C ILE A 197 -11.93 1.05 -8.13
N ILE A 198 -10.81 1.60 -8.56
CA ILE A 198 -9.52 0.90 -8.55
C ILE A 198 -8.61 1.68 -7.58
N ILE A 199 -8.21 1.03 -6.49
CA ILE A 199 -7.26 1.55 -5.51
C ILE A 199 -5.95 0.77 -5.70
N GLU A 200 -4.88 1.49 -6.05
CA GLU A 200 -3.54 0.92 -6.17
C GLU A 200 -2.65 1.49 -5.04
N ARG A 201 -1.99 0.61 -4.29
CA ARG A 201 -0.99 0.92 -3.27
C ARG A 201 0.32 0.23 -3.65
N GLU A 202 1.43 0.97 -3.64
CA GLU A 202 2.76 0.46 -4.01
C GLU A 202 3.74 0.59 -2.83
N GLY A 203 4.12 -0.54 -2.24
CA GLY A 203 5.10 -0.57 -1.13
C GLY A 203 4.58 0.03 0.19
N ASN A 204 5.50 0.61 0.96
CA ASN A 204 5.19 1.27 2.23
C ASN A 204 4.70 2.72 2.08
N GLU A 205 4.75 3.29 0.86
CA GLU A 205 4.24 4.64 0.64
C GLU A 205 2.70 4.64 0.63
N THR A 206 2.11 5.51 1.44
CA THR A 206 0.66 5.68 1.58
C THR A 206 0.02 6.46 0.43
N ARG A 207 0.65 6.47 -0.74
CA ARG A 207 0.10 7.15 -1.91
C ARG A 207 -0.92 6.25 -2.57
N MET A 208 -2.17 6.41 -2.18
CA MET A 208 -3.29 5.76 -2.84
C MET A 208 -3.62 6.51 -4.12
N ARG A 209 -3.63 5.80 -5.25
CA ARG A 209 -4.24 6.30 -6.48
C ARG A 209 -5.59 5.63 -6.62
N ALA A 210 -6.66 6.37 -6.36
CA ALA A 210 -8.00 5.93 -6.72
C ALA A 210 -8.30 6.39 -8.15
N LYS A 211 -8.57 5.43 -9.03
CA LYS A 211 -9.17 5.69 -10.35
C LYS A 211 -10.63 5.31 -10.28
N LEU A 212 -11.50 6.31 -10.39
CA LEU A 212 -12.92 6.09 -10.53
C LEU A 212 -13.27 6.03 -12.02
N LYS A 213 -13.85 4.92 -12.47
CA LYS A 213 -14.46 4.79 -13.80
C LYS A 213 -15.96 4.56 -13.63
N VAL A 214 -16.76 5.44 -14.21
CA VAL A 214 -18.22 5.31 -14.23
C VAL A 214 -18.63 4.87 -15.63
N GLU A 215 -19.15 3.66 -15.77
CA GLU A 215 -19.59 3.11 -17.06
C GLU A 215 -20.95 3.71 -17.42
N GLY A 216 -21.09 4.26 -18.64
CA GLY A 216 -22.23 5.08 -19.08
C GLY A 216 -21.90 6.57 -19.24
N VAL A 217 -20.70 6.98 -18.80
CA VAL A 217 -20.17 8.34 -18.96
C VAL A 217 -18.77 8.22 -19.57
N ASP A 218 -18.70 8.21 -20.90
CA ASP A 218 -17.42 8.16 -21.59
C ASP A 218 -16.49 9.29 -21.11
N GLY A 219 -15.29 8.91 -20.67
CA GLY A 219 -14.18 9.83 -20.40
C GLY A 219 -14.08 10.44 -18.99
N LEU A 220 -14.94 10.08 -18.04
CA LEU A 220 -14.82 10.57 -16.67
C LEU A 220 -13.84 9.71 -15.85
N GLU A 221 -12.56 10.10 -15.84
CA GLU A 221 -11.57 9.55 -14.92
C GLU A 221 -11.29 10.58 -13.81
N VAL A 222 -11.58 10.20 -12.56
CA VAL A 222 -11.20 11.01 -11.39
C VAL A 222 -9.87 10.48 -10.87
N GLU A 223 -8.86 11.35 -10.83
CA GLU A 223 -7.55 11.06 -10.23
C GLU A 223 -7.46 11.72 -8.84
N THR A 224 -6.89 11.02 -7.87
CA THR A 224 -6.59 11.59 -6.55
C THR A 224 -5.22 11.15 -6.07
N GLU A 225 -4.57 12.05 -5.35
CA GLU A 225 -3.30 11.82 -4.65
C GLU A 225 -3.51 11.74 -3.13
N LEU A 226 -4.75 11.88 -2.64
CA LEU A 226 -5.08 11.81 -1.23
C LEU A 226 -5.10 10.35 -0.77
N GLU A 227 -4.68 10.13 0.46
CA GLU A 227 -4.85 8.83 1.12
C GLU A 227 -6.34 8.57 1.32
N ILE A 228 -6.81 7.38 0.92
CA ILE A 228 -8.22 7.00 1.05
C ILE A 228 -8.33 5.84 2.03
N GLU A 229 -9.10 6.02 3.08
CA GLU A 229 -9.54 4.93 3.93
C GLU A 229 -10.90 4.43 3.45
N ASP A 230 -11.05 3.11 3.44
CA ASP A 230 -12.29 2.42 3.10
C ASP A 230 -12.81 1.76 4.37
N GLU A 231 -13.93 2.28 4.89
CA GLU A 231 -14.62 1.69 6.03
C GLU A 231 -15.87 0.97 5.52
N PHE A 232 -15.87 -0.36 5.68
CA PHE A 232 -17.01 -1.21 5.37
C PHE A 232 -17.87 -1.37 6.62
N GLU A 233 -18.98 -0.64 6.69
CA GLU A 233 -19.98 -0.80 7.75
C GLU A 233 -21.29 -1.31 7.14
N GLY A 234 -21.42 -2.64 7.06
CA GLY A 234 -22.61 -3.30 6.51
C GLY A 234 -22.72 -3.21 4.99
N ASN A 235 -23.80 -2.59 4.49
CA ASN A 235 -24.14 -2.48 3.06
C ASN A 235 -23.64 -1.19 2.41
N GLU A 236 -23.10 -0.27 3.21
CA GLU A 236 -22.58 1.02 2.74
C GLU A 236 -21.04 0.97 2.69
N THR A 237 -20.48 1.60 1.66
CA THR A 237 -19.04 1.72 1.47
C THR A 237 -18.73 3.20 1.53
N ASP A 238 -18.22 3.65 2.67
CA ASP A 238 -17.86 5.03 2.89
C ASP A 238 -16.37 5.20 2.60
N LEU A 239 -16.07 5.93 1.53
CA LEU A 239 -14.71 6.35 1.24
C LEU A 239 -14.40 7.62 2.02
N LYS A 240 -13.30 7.62 2.77
CA LYS A 240 -12.82 8.79 3.52
C LYS A 240 -11.46 9.21 3.01
N ALA A 241 -11.27 10.48 2.66
CA ALA A 241 -9.96 11.05 2.37
C ALA A 241 -9.28 11.45 3.68
N VAL A 242 -8.06 10.95 3.93
CA VAL A 242 -7.20 11.43 5.01
C VAL A 242 -6.43 12.65 4.50
N MET A 243 -6.63 13.77 5.18
CA MET A 243 -6.05 15.06 4.83
C MET A 243 -4.68 15.26 5.49
N SER A 244 -3.90 16.23 5.02
CA SER A 244 -2.57 16.55 5.58
C SER A 244 -2.58 16.95 7.07
N ASN A 245 -3.74 17.40 7.58
CA ASN A 245 -3.95 17.75 8.98
C ASN A 245 -4.42 16.56 9.85
N GLY A 246 -4.46 15.34 9.30
CA GLY A 246 -4.95 14.13 9.96
C GLY A 246 -6.47 14.02 10.09
N ARG A 247 -7.23 15.01 9.60
CA ARG A 247 -8.70 14.92 9.56
C ARG A 247 -9.12 14.02 8.40
N LYS A 248 -10.27 13.37 8.58
CA LYS A 248 -10.92 12.55 7.55
C LYS A 248 -12.08 13.35 6.95
N ALA A 249 -12.17 13.37 5.63
CA ALA A 249 -13.28 13.97 4.89
C ALA A 249 -14.04 12.88 4.13
N LEU A 250 -15.37 12.86 4.23
CA LEU A 250 -16.16 11.84 3.54
C LEU A 250 -16.16 12.15 2.04
N ILE A 251 -15.66 11.24 1.22
CA ILE A 251 -15.72 11.34 -0.23
C ILE A 251 -17.05 10.74 -0.67
N LYS A 252 -18.07 11.60 -0.71
CA LYS A 252 -19.31 11.22 -1.36
C LYS A 252 -19.07 11.22 -2.86
N ILE A 253 -18.87 10.04 -3.44
CA ILE A 253 -18.64 9.88 -4.88
C ILE A 253 -19.96 10.15 -5.62
N MET A 254 -20.26 11.46 -5.75
CA MET A 254 -21.47 12.12 -6.23
C MET A 254 -22.81 11.46 -5.81
N PRO A 255 -23.73 12.17 -5.13
CA PRO A 255 -25.09 11.69 -4.93
C PRO A 255 -25.72 11.35 -6.29
N ASP A 256 -26.35 10.19 -6.46
CA ASP A 256 -26.84 9.69 -7.77
C ASP A 256 -27.72 10.70 -8.53
N ALA A 257 -28.47 11.56 -7.83
CA ALA A 257 -29.27 12.63 -8.45
C ALA A 257 -28.46 13.88 -8.83
N ALA A 258 -27.42 14.22 -8.06
CA ALA A 258 -26.54 15.37 -8.33
C ALA A 258 -25.47 15.01 -9.36
N SER A 259 -25.05 13.74 -9.43
CA SER A 259 -24.13 13.23 -10.45
C SER A 259 -24.72 13.40 -11.83
N ASP A 260 -25.98 13.07 -12.06
CA ASP A 260 -26.52 13.09 -13.42
C ASP A 260 -26.61 14.51 -13.97
N ILE A 261 -27.12 15.45 -13.18
CA ILE A 261 -27.20 16.88 -13.56
C ILE A 261 -25.80 17.48 -13.69
N ALA A 262 -24.90 17.18 -12.75
CA ALA A 262 -23.52 17.66 -12.82
C ALA A 262 -22.83 17.07 -14.06
N ILE A 263 -22.91 15.76 -14.29
CA ILE A 263 -22.31 15.05 -15.42
C ILE A 263 -22.86 15.56 -16.75
N GLU A 264 -24.17 15.77 -16.88
CA GLU A 264 -24.75 16.36 -18.10
C GLU A 264 -24.18 17.76 -18.37
N ARG A 265 -24.10 18.60 -17.33
CA ARG A 265 -23.49 19.92 -17.42
C ARG A 265 -21.99 19.85 -17.70
N LEU A 266 -21.30 18.86 -17.15
CA LEU A 266 -19.88 18.62 -17.36
C LEU A 266 -19.63 18.12 -18.80
N LYS A 267 -20.48 17.26 -19.33
CA LYS A 267 -20.44 16.80 -20.74
C LYS A 267 -20.62 17.98 -21.69
N ALA A 268 -21.57 18.88 -21.40
CA ALA A 268 -21.80 20.08 -22.21
C ALA A 268 -20.58 21.03 -22.24
N LEU A 269 -19.73 20.98 -21.21
CA LEU A 269 -18.59 21.87 -21.04
C LEU A 269 -17.24 21.25 -21.45
N ASN A 270 -17.25 20.02 -22.00
CA ASN A 270 -16.05 19.31 -22.46
C ASN A 270 -14.95 19.26 -21.38
N PHE A 271 -15.30 18.89 -20.15
CA PHE A 271 -14.29 18.69 -19.11
C PHE A 271 -13.35 17.54 -19.48
N THR A 272 -12.06 17.80 -19.33
CA THR A 272 -11.00 16.87 -19.74
C THR A 272 -10.37 16.13 -18.56
N LYS A 273 -10.50 16.67 -17.35
CA LYS A 273 -9.87 16.11 -16.16
C LYS A 273 -10.66 16.48 -14.90
N ILE A 274 -10.84 15.52 -14.01
CA ILE A 274 -11.31 15.74 -12.65
C ILE A 274 -10.23 15.25 -11.69
N GLU A 275 -9.83 16.09 -10.76
CA GLU A 275 -8.86 15.75 -9.71
C GLU A 275 -9.47 16.02 -8.34
N LEU A 276 -9.36 15.09 -7.40
CA LEU A 276 -9.70 15.36 -5.99
C LEU A 276 -8.45 15.88 -5.28
N LYS A 277 -8.50 17.13 -4.78
CA LYS A 277 -7.36 17.81 -4.15
C LYS A 277 -7.74 18.47 -2.84
N GLU A 278 -6.76 18.56 -1.94
CA GLU A 278 -6.85 19.37 -0.74
C GLU A 278 -6.61 20.85 -1.10
N VAL A 279 -7.54 21.73 -0.74
CA VAL A 279 -7.50 23.16 -1.03
C VAL A 279 -7.74 23.97 0.24
N ARG A 280 -7.10 25.15 0.33
CA ARG A 280 -7.34 26.08 1.43
C ARG A 280 -8.37 27.13 0.98
N HIS A 281 -9.60 27.03 1.47
CA HIS A 281 -10.68 27.97 1.18
C HIS A 281 -11.11 28.67 2.48
N ARG A 282 -11.12 30.01 2.50
CA ARG A 282 -11.46 30.83 3.70
C ARG A 282 -10.64 30.46 4.95
N ASN A 283 -9.35 30.19 4.78
CA ASN A 283 -8.43 29.77 5.85
C ASN A 283 -8.74 28.40 6.49
N GLU A 284 -9.68 27.64 5.92
CA GLU A 284 -9.95 26.25 6.26
C GLU A 284 -9.41 25.34 5.16
N ILE A 285 -8.82 24.21 5.58
CA ILE A 285 -8.39 23.17 4.65
C ILE A 285 -9.60 22.28 4.38
N LYS A 286 -9.97 22.11 3.10
CA LYS A 286 -11.09 21.28 2.64
C LYS A 286 -10.65 20.40 1.47
N VAL A 287 -11.32 19.28 1.28
CA VAL A 287 -11.19 18.46 0.08
C VAL A 287 -12.14 19.04 -0.99
N ALA A 288 -11.67 19.20 -2.23
CA ALA A 288 -12.48 19.70 -3.33
C ALA A 288 -12.23 18.92 -4.62
N TYR A 289 -13.29 18.70 -5.39
CA TYR A 289 -13.20 18.28 -6.78
C TYR A 289 -12.75 19.46 -7.64
N LYS A 290 -11.57 19.33 -8.26
CA LYS A 290 -11.05 20.26 -9.24
C LYS A 290 -11.38 19.78 -10.64
N PHE A 291 -12.24 20.52 -11.33
CA PHE A 291 -12.62 20.28 -12.71
C PHE A 291 -11.76 21.14 -13.63
N GLU A 292 -11.19 20.56 -14.69
CA GLU A 292 -10.49 21.29 -15.75
C GLU A 292 -11.18 21.15 -17.11
N ALA A 293 -11.69 22.27 -17.64
CA ALA A 293 -12.28 22.36 -18.97
C ALA A 293 -11.36 23.09 -19.94
N LYS A 294 -11.36 22.62 -21.19
CA LYS A 294 -10.71 23.29 -22.31
C LYS A 294 -11.81 23.69 -23.29
N LYS A 295 -12.11 24.98 -23.33
CA LYS A 295 -13.10 25.54 -24.25
C LYS A 295 -12.40 26.18 -25.43
N GLU A 296 -12.86 25.91 -26.65
CA GLU A 296 -12.39 26.63 -27.83
C GLU A 296 -13.31 27.81 -28.11
N GLY A 297 -12.76 28.95 -28.51
CA GLY A 297 -13.55 30.13 -28.84
C GLY A 297 -12.80 31.11 -29.74
N LYS A 298 -13.48 32.16 -30.21
CA LYS A 298 -12.88 33.19 -31.05
C LYS A 298 -12.71 34.49 -30.26
N PHE A 299 -11.47 34.89 -30.02
CA PHE A 299 -11.14 36.20 -29.47
C PHE A 299 -11.33 37.26 -30.54
N LEU A 300 -12.20 38.24 -30.24
CA LEU A 300 -12.60 39.31 -31.18
C LEU A 300 -13.14 38.78 -32.52
N GLY A 301 -13.69 37.57 -32.55
CA GLY A 301 -14.26 36.95 -33.77
C GLY A 301 -13.24 36.44 -34.81
N ILE A 302 -11.94 36.73 -34.65
CA ILE A 302 -10.92 36.43 -35.68
C ILE A 302 -9.93 35.35 -35.20
N PHE A 303 -9.55 35.35 -33.93
CA PHE A 303 -8.50 34.45 -33.42
C PHE A 303 -9.06 33.27 -32.65
N LYS A 304 -8.86 32.05 -33.14
CA LYS A 304 -9.18 30.82 -32.38
C LYS A 304 -8.27 30.73 -31.16
N LEU A 305 -8.83 30.69 -29.95
CA LEU A 305 -8.12 30.52 -28.69
C LEU A 305 -8.66 29.30 -27.92
N LYS A 306 -7.77 28.66 -27.16
CA LYS A 306 -8.10 27.60 -26.21
C LYS A 306 -8.10 28.19 -24.81
N LEU A 307 -9.27 28.27 -24.21
CA LEU A 307 -9.51 28.75 -22.85
C LEU A 307 -9.39 27.57 -21.87
N LYS A 308 -8.47 27.65 -20.92
CA LYS A 308 -8.41 26.73 -19.78
C LYS A 308 -9.23 27.32 -18.63
N MET A 309 -10.18 26.56 -18.12
CA MET A 309 -11.04 26.94 -17.00
C MET A 309 -10.87 25.91 -15.89
N SER A 310 -10.83 26.35 -14.63
CA SER A 310 -10.90 25.43 -13.50
C SER A 310 -11.98 25.82 -12.51
N SER A 311 -12.69 24.82 -11.98
CA SER A 311 -13.70 25.00 -10.94
C SER A 311 -13.39 24.07 -9.78
N LEU A 312 -13.54 24.56 -8.55
CA LEU A 312 -13.47 23.78 -7.32
C LEU A 312 -14.89 23.56 -6.82
N VAL A 313 -15.26 22.32 -6.54
CA VAL A 313 -16.59 21.94 -6.02
C VAL A 313 -16.40 21.12 -4.76
N ASP A 314 -17.21 21.39 -3.75
CA ASP A 314 -17.23 20.66 -2.50
C ASP A 314 -17.81 19.24 -2.72
N PRO A 315 -17.12 18.17 -2.28
CA PRO A 315 -17.55 16.79 -2.51
C PRO A 315 -18.75 16.37 -1.64
N GLU A 316 -18.99 17.04 -0.52
CA GLU A 316 -20.08 16.71 0.40
C GLU A 316 -21.38 17.39 -0.03
N THR A 317 -21.30 18.67 -0.40
CA THR A 317 -22.47 19.50 -0.71
C THR A 317 -22.75 19.65 -2.20
N GLY A 318 -21.74 19.54 -3.05
CA GLY A 318 -21.83 19.86 -4.48
C GLY A 318 -21.78 21.37 -4.78
N GLU A 319 -21.50 22.22 -3.79
CA GLU A 319 -21.38 23.67 -3.99
C GLU A 319 -20.08 24.07 -4.71
N VAL A 320 -20.15 25.06 -5.59
CA VAL A 320 -18.97 25.62 -6.27
C VAL A 320 -18.21 26.53 -5.31
N LEU A 321 -17.03 26.11 -4.87
CA LEU A 321 -16.18 26.85 -3.94
C LEU A 321 -15.44 27.99 -4.62
N ASP A 322 -14.93 27.76 -5.83
CA ASP A 322 -14.18 28.75 -6.60
C ASP A 322 -14.25 28.43 -8.09
N THR A 323 -14.13 29.47 -8.92
CA THR A 323 -14.07 29.31 -10.37
C THR A 323 -12.99 30.24 -10.93
N THR A 324 -11.88 29.64 -11.36
CA THR A 324 -10.79 30.36 -12.00
C THR A 324 -11.04 30.48 -13.50
N LYS A 325 -11.31 31.70 -13.95
CA LYS A 325 -11.36 32.09 -15.36
C LYS A 325 -10.27 33.13 -15.60
N PRO A 326 -9.53 33.08 -16.73
CA PRO A 326 -8.61 34.15 -17.06
C PRO A 326 -9.39 35.45 -17.31
N TRP A 327 -8.80 36.58 -16.94
CA TRP A 327 -9.47 37.88 -16.99
C TRP A 327 -10.01 38.24 -18.38
N TRP A 328 -9.39 37.78 -19.46
CA TRP A 328 -9.81 38.05 -20.84
C TRP A 328 -10.94 37.13 -21.33
N ALA A 329 -11.43 36.20 -20.52
CA ALA A 329 -12.46 35.24 -20.93
C ALA A 329 -13.75 35.92 -21.43
N PHE A 330 -14.05 37.14 -20.95
CA PHE A 330 -15.21 37.91 -21.41
C PHE A 330 -15.09 38.42 -22.86
N LEU A 331 -13.89 38.42 -23.44
CA LEU A 331 -13.63 38.87 -24.82
C LEU A 331 -13.74 37.74 -25.86
N VAL A 332 -13.98 36.51 -25.41
CA VAL A 332 -14.08 35.34 -26.29
C VAL A 332 -15.54 35.11 -26.64
N SER A 333 -15.86 35.19 -27.93
CA SER A 333 -17.17 34.89 -28.51
C SER A 333 -17.12 33.57 -29.29
N GLY A 334 -18.13 32.70 -29.21
CA GLY A 334 -18.18 31.45 -30.00
C GLY A 334 -19.49 30.68 -29.82
N GLU A 335 -19.76 29.66 -30.64
CA GLU A 335 -21.02 28.89 -30.62
C GLU A 335 -21.34 28.24 -29.26
N ASP A 336 -20.32 28.03 -28.42
CA ASP A 336 -20.51 27.51 -27.06
C ASP A 336 -20.68 28.63 -26.00
N SER A 337 -20.54 29.92 -26.34
CA SER A 337 -20.64 31.03 -25.36
C SER A 337 -22.08 31.42 -25.00
N ASP A 338 -23.08 30.93 -25.75
CA ASP A 338 -24.49 31.25 -25.51
C ASP A 338 -25.19 30.29 -24.54
N GLN A 339 -24.49 29.26 -24.05
CA GLN A 339 -24.91 28.59 -22.83
C GLN A 339 -24.60 29.50 -21.64
N ARG A 340 -25.42 30.54 -21.46
CA ARG A 340 -25.71 31.06 -20.12
C ARG A 340 -26.27 29.87 -19.36
N VAL A 341 -25.40 29.11 -18.71
CA VAL A 341 -25.79 28.29 -17.57
C VAL A 341 -26.26 29.31 -16.56
N VAL A 342 -27.56 29.59 -16.59
CA VAL A 342 -28.21 30.33 -15.53
C VAL A 342 -28.07 29.39 -14.34
N PHE A 343 -27.02 29.63 -13.54
CA PHE A 343 -26.98 29.16 -12.18
C PHE A 343 -28.17 29.88 -11.54
N ASN A 344 -29.35 29.26 -11.60
CA ASN A 344 -30.40 29.56 -10.65
C ASN A 344 -29.83 29.09 -9.31
N ASP A 345 -28.94 29.90 -8.73
CA ASP A 345 -28.73 29.93 -7.30
C ASP A 345 -30.13 30.05 -6.70
N THR A 346 -30.42 29.26 -5.66
CA THR A 346 -31.75 29.04 -5.04
C THR A 346 -32.71 28.16 -5.86
N ILE A 347 -32.52 26.83 -5.74
CA ILE A 347 -33.68 25.95 -5.58
C ILE A 347 -34.16 26.22 -4.15
N ASP A 348 -35.16 27.08 -3.98
CA ASP A 348 -35.88 27.18 -2.71
C ASP A 348 -36.55 25.82 -2.46
N VAL A 349 -35.98 25.04 -1.53
CA VAL A 349 -36.54 23.74 -1.10
C VAL A 349 -37.68 23.94 -0.08
N ASP A 350 -38.01 25.18 0.24
CA ASP A 350 -39.17 25.51 1.05
C ASP A 350 -40.41 25.57 0.16
N GLU A 351 -41.26 24.54 0.25
CA GLU A 351 -42.72 24.56 0.07
C GLU A 351 -43.26 23.28 -0.63
N VAL A 352 -43.07 22.13 0.03
CA VAL A 352 -44.03 21.02 -0.07
C VAL A 352 -44.63 20.80 1.32
N GLN A 353 -45.45 21.75 1.77
CA GLN A 353 -46.40 21.49 2.85
C GLN A 353 -47.54 20.65 2.29
N GLY A 354 -47.33 19.34 2.21
CA GLY A 354 -48.41 18.38 2.08
C GLY A 354 -49.22 18.38 3.37
N THR A 355 -50.33 19.14 3.38
CA THR A 355 -51.39 19.00 4.38
C THR A 355 -51.92 17.56 4.34
N LEU A 356 -51.56 16.77 5.35
CA LEU A 356 -52.22 15.50 5.64
C LEU A 356 -53.59 15.82 6.23
N GLU A 357 -54.66 15.64 5.45
CA GLU A 357 -56.00 15.56 6.00
C GLU A 357 -56.15 14.27 6.83
N PRO A 358 -56.74 14.34 8.03
CA PRO A 358 -57.03 13.14 8.81
C PRO A 358 -58.16 12.35 8.12
N VAL A 359 -57.86 11.11 7.76
CA VAL A 359 -58.87 10.12 7.37
C VAL A 359 -59.61 9.69 8.64
N ASN A 360 -60.90 10.03 8.71
CA ASN A 360 -61.83 9.56 9.75
C ASN A 360 -62.25 8.11 9.55
#